data_AF-A0ABD3UY86-F1
#
_entry.id   AF-A0ABD3UY86-F1
#
_cell.length_a   1.000
_cell.length_b   1.000
_cell.length_c   1.000
_cell.angle_alpha   90.00
_cell.angle_beta   90.00
_cell.angle_gamma   90.00
#
_symmetry.space_group_name_H-M   'P 1'
#
loop_
_entity.id
_entity.type
_entity.pdbx_description
1 polymer ?
#
loop_
_entity_poly.entity_id
_entity_poly.type
_entity_poly.pdbx_seq_one_letter_code
_entity_poly.pdbx_strand_id
1 'polypeptide(L)'
;MGIAMLSREILTCYFMLMSHFCAIYVVVFGALEVKCPRSIRFSDQKVVRPCYVDDGVLKRNHTYYMQIQGVMAISGSKWCDFYLYTTKGHNQERVPFDPEFWEGVKPKLVHFFTKYVAPRLLCNAAICNEKTLPCLQKIQRCIRF
;
A
#
# COMPACT_ATOMS: atom_id res chain seq x y z
N MET A 1 -8.22 24.63 -2.08
CA MET A 1 -7.02 24.11 -1.39
C MET A 1 -7.51 23.21 -0.26
N GLY A 2 -7.68 21.92 -0.52
CA GLY A 2 -8.44 21.04 0.37
C GLY A 2 -8.31 19.58 0.00
N ILE A 3 -7.14 19.00 0.28
CA ILE A 3 -6.93 17.54 0.31
C ILE A 3 -6.10 17.27 1.56
N ALA A 4 -6.71 17.39 2.73
CA ALA A 4 -6.09 17.03 3.99
C ALA A 4 -7.20 16.59 4.95
N MET A 5 -7.80 15.40 4.72
CA MET A 5 -8.51 14.64 5.76
C MET A 5 -9.07 13.28 5.33
N LEU A 6 -8.85 12.81 4.10
CA LEU A 6 -9.29 11.48 3.65
C LEU A 6 -8.22 10.38 3.72
N SER A 7 -7.07 10.65 4.37
CA SER A 7 -5.94 9.71 4.42
C SER A 7 -5.95 8.77 5.63
N ARG A 8 -6.86 8.92 6.61
CA ARG A 8 -6.82 8.08 7.83
C ARG A 8 -7.71 6.84 7.75
N GLU A 9 -8.86 6.90 7.09
CA GLU A 9 -9.84 5.78 7.09
C GLU A 9 -9.64 4.80 5.92
N ILE A 10 -9.16 5.28 4.77
CA ILE A 10 -8.86 4.40 3.62
C ILE A 10 -7.53 3.67 3.85
N LEU A 11 -6.55 4.36 4.45
CA LEU A 11 -5.23 3.79 4.73
C LEU A 11 -5.32 2.71 5.82
N THR A 12 -6.19 2.86 6.82
CA THR A 12 -6.40 1.83 7.86
C THR A 12 -7.02 0.55 7.31
N CYS A 13 -7.95 0.62 6.35
CA CYS A 13 -8.48 -0.59 5.71
C CYS A 13 -7.44 -1.34 4.86
N TYR A 14 -6.45 -0.65 4.28
CA TYR A 14 -5.34 -1.30 3.58
C TYR A 14 -4.27 -1.85 4.55
N PHE A 15 -3.97 -1.11 5.62
CA PHE A 15 -2.99 -1.49 6.64
C PHE A 15 -3.41 -2.71 7.49
N MET A 16 -4.72 -2.91 7.73
CA MET A 16 -5.18 -3.98 8.61
C MET A 16 -4.95 -5.42 8.11
N LEU A 17 -4.54 -5.62 6.85
CA LEU A 17 -4.42 -6.98 6.28
C LEU A 17 -2.99 -7.47 5.98
N MET A 18 -1.93 -6.65 6.06
CA MET A 18 -0.60 -7.07 5.57
C MET A 18 0.58 -6.75 6.51
N SER A 19 0.70 -7.60 7.53
CA SER A 19 1.96 -8.08 8.16
C SER A 19 2.75 -7.20 9.15
N HIS A 20 3.23 -7.90 10.19
CA HIS A 20 4.01 -7.43 11.32
C HIS A 20 5.33 -6.72 10.94
N PHE A 21 5.58 -5.56 11.58
CA PHE A 21 6.77 -4.70 11.43
C PHE A 21 7.01 -4.12 10.02
N CYS A 22 6.01 -3.43 9.48
CA CYS A 22 6.23 -2.49 8.38
C CYS A 22 5.90 -1.06 8.85
N ALA A 23 6.81 -0.11 8.59
CA ALA A 23 6.56 1.30 8.81
C ALA A 23 6.63 2.03 7.47
N ILE A 24 5.57 2.80 7.19
CA ILE A 24 5.44 3.62 5.98
C ILE A 24 5.45 5.08 6.40
N TYR A 25 6.34 5.86 5.82
CA TYR A 25 6.41 7.30 6.04
C TYR A 25 6.14 8.00 4.71
N VAL A 26 5.16 8.91 4.69
CA VAL A 26 4.86 9.73 3.52
C VAL A 26 5.40 11.13 3.76
N VAL A 27 6.28 11.59 2.89
CA VAL A 27 6.90 12.92 2.87
C VAL A 27 6.34 13.68 1.66
N VAL A 28 6.39 15.02 1.68
CA VAL A 28 5.77 15.93 0.69
C VAL A 28 6.00 15.56 -0.78
N PHE A 29 7.07 14.82 -1.12
CA PHE A 29 7.38 14.40 -2.50
C PHE A 29 7.64 12.90 -2.70
N GLY A 30 7.64 12.10 -1.63
CA GLY A 30 8.06 10.70 -1.68
C GLY A 30 7.64 9.91 -0.46
N ALA A 31 7.73 8.59 -0.54
CA ALA A 31 7.46 7.68 0.57
C ALA A 31 8.72 6.91 0.99
N LEU A 32 8.68 6.33 2.19
CA LEU A 32 9.68 5.41 2.71
C LEU A 32 8.96 4.17 3.26
N GLU A 33 9.30 3.01 2.71
CA GLU A 33 8.79 1.70 3.10
C GLU A 33 9.92 0.91 3.78
N VAL A 34 9.84 0.71 5.10
CA VAL A 34 10.88 -0.03 5.86
C VAL A 34 10.48 -1.47 6.09
N LYS A 35 11.34 -2.42 5.69
CA LYS A 35 11.21 -3.85 5.97
C LYS A 35 12.38 -4.37 6.81
N CYS A 36 12.05 -5.15 7.85
CA CYS A 36 13.03 -5.85 8.69
C CYS A 36 12.65 -7.35 8.79
N PRO A 37 12.98 -8.17 7.78
CA PRO A 37 12.63 -9.58 7.77
C PRO A 37 13.34 -10.35 8.90
N ARG A 38 12.55 -11.03 9.73
CA ARG A 38 13.06 -11.85 10.85
C ARG A 38 14.04 -12.93 10.42
N SER A 39 13.82 -13.57 9.27
CA SER A 39 14.64 -14.67 8.76
C SER A 39 16.09 -14.29 8.47
N ILE A 40 16.37 -13.02 8.19
CA ILE A 40 17.72 -12.53 7.89
C ILE A 40 18.16 -11.40 8.84
N ARG A 41 17.43 -11.16 9.93
CA ARG A 41 17.66 -10.04 10.86
C ARG A 41 19.11 -9.96 11.36
N PHE A 42 19.76 -11.11 11.56
CA PHE A 42 21.13 -11.20 12.08
C PHE A 42 22.18 -11.53 11.00
N SER A 43 21.76 -11.56 9.74
CA SER A 43 22.61 -11.92 8.61
C SER A 43 22.97 -10.68 7.80
N ASP A 44 24.10 -10.75 7.11
CA ASP A 44 24.38 -9.82 6.03
C ASP A 44 23.46 -10.15 4.86
N GLN A 45 22.64 -9.19 4.47
CA GLN A 45 21.73 -9.28 3.34
C GLN A 45 22.45 -9.52 1.99
N LYS A 46 23.76 -9.23 1.89
CA LYS A 46 24.57 -9.56 0.70
C LYS A 46 24.86 -11.05 0.60
N VAL A 47 24.83 -11.75 1.73
CA VAL A 47 25.05 -13.20 1.83
C VAL A 47 23.73 -13.95 1.81
N VAL A 48 22.73 -13.47 2.56
CA VAL A 48 21.40 -14.08 2.65
C VAL A 48 20.34 -13.07 2.21
N ARG A 49 19.86 -13.22 0.97
CA ARG A 49 18.86 -12.33 0.38
C ARG A 49 17.44 -12.85 0.62
N PRO A 50 16.46 -11.98 0.98
CA PRO A 50 15.06 -12.37 0.96
C PRO A 50 14.61 -12.73 -0.46
N CYS A 51 13.67 -13.67 -0.58
CA CYS A 51 13.19 -14.15 -1.89
C CYS A 51 12.53 -13.06 -2.78
N TYR A 52 12.19 -11.91 -2.19
CA TYR A 52 11.56 -10.77 -2.86
C TYR A 52 12.54 -9.68 -3.31
N VAL A 53 13.83 -9.82 -3.01
CA VAL A 53 14.88 -8.91 -3.49
C VAL A 53 15.86 -9.70 -4.36
N ASP A 54 16.24 -9.11 -5.49
CA ASP A 54 17.29 -9.62 -6.37
C ASP A 54 18.36 -8.52 -6.54
N ASP A 55 19.59 -8.80 -6.13
CA ASP A 55 20.70 -7.84 -6.15
C ASP A 55 20.39 -6.43 -5.64
N GLY A 56 19.64 -6.35 -4.54
CA GLY A 56 19.24 -5.08 -3.92
C GLY A 56 18.02 -4.42 -4.56
N VAL A 57 17.43 -5.03 -5.58
CA VAL A 57 16.24 -4.55 -6.28
C VAL A 57 15.02 -5.39 -5.89
N LEU A 58 13.94 -4.74 -5.48
CA LEU A 58 12.66 -5.34 -5.20
C LEU A 58 12.06 -5.90 -6.50
N LYS A 59 11.72 -7.19 -6.47
CA LYS A 59 11.09 -7.88 -7.60
C LYS A 59 9.76 -7.22 -7.94
N ARG A 60 9.60 -6.82 -9.21
CA ARG A 60 8.41 -6.12 -9.72
C ARG A 60 7.13 -6.98 -9.70
N ASN A 61 7.29 -8.29 -9.70
CA ASN A 61 6.19 -9.25 -9.54
C ASN A 61 5.86 -9.59 -8.08
N HIS A 62 6.56 -9.02 -7.10
CA HIS A 62 6.31 -9.28 -5.68
C HIS A 62 5.23 -8.36 -5.10
N THR A 63 4.52 -8.83 -4.09
CA THR A 63 3.41 -8.09 -3.45
C THR A 63 3.85 -6.77 -2.82
N TYR A 64 5.08 -6.67 -2.34
CA TYR A 64 5.63 -5.40 -1.82
C TYR A 64 5.75 -4.32 -2.90
N TYR A 65 6.01 -4.67 -4.17
CA TYR A 65 6.00 -3.70 -5.25
C TYR A 65 4.59 -3.14 -5.45
N MET A 66 3.57 -4.00 -5.42
CA MET A 66 2.16 -3.58 -5.46
C MET A 66 1.78 -2.68 -4.29
N GLN A 67 2.25 -2.97 -3.08
CA GLN A 67 2.00 -2.14 -1.89
C GLN A 67 2.58 -0.74 -2.05
N ILE A 68 3.85 -0.66 -2.48
CA ILE A 68 4.56 0.61 -2.68
C ILE A 68 3.89 1.46 -3.78
N GLN A 69 3.52 0.84 -4.91
CA GLN A 69 2.79 1.52 -5.98
C GLN A 69 1.42 2.04 -5.49
N GLY A 70 0.70 1.25 -4.68
CA GLY A 70 -0.57 1.68 -4.08
C GLY A 70 -0.44 2.85 -3.12
N VAL A 71 0.59 2.85 -2.25
CA VAL A 71 0.87 3.98 -1.36
C VAL A 71 1.17 5.24 -2.16
N MET A 72 1.99 5.15 -3.21
CA MET A 72 2.29 6.28 -4.09
C MET A 72 1.05 6.80 -4.82
N ALA A 73 0.20 5.90 -5.33
CA ALA A 73 -1.05 6.28 -5.98
C ALA A 73 -2.02 7.03 -5.03
N ILE A 74 -2.14 6.59 -3.77
CA ILE A 74 -3.02 7.23 -2.79
C ILE A 74 -2.45 8.56 -2.31
N SER A 75 -1.13 8.62 -2.07
CA SER A 75 -0.47 9.81 -1.52
C SER A 75 -0.12 10.87 -2.56
N GLY A 76 -0.14 10.53 -3.85
CA GLY A 76 0.41 11.37 -4.92
C GLY A 76 1.95 11.46 -4.90
N SER A 77 2.62 10.56 -4.18
CA SER A 77 4.09 10.51 -4.13
C SER A 77 4.68 10.06 -5.47
N LYS A 78 5.79 10.67 -5.89
CA LYS A 78 6.43 10.34 -7.18
C LYS A 78 7.39 9.16 -7.09
N TRP A 79 7.82 8.83 -5.88
CA TRP A 79 8.77 7.76 -5.61
C TRP A 79 8.59 7.24 -4.18
N CYS A 80 9.10 6.05 -3.92
CA CYS A 80 9.20 5.45 -2.60
C CYS A 80 10.58 4.84 -2.42
N ASP A 81 11.27 5.19 -1.35
CA ASP A 81 12.49 4.51 -0.93
C ASP A 81 12.09 3.21 -0.22
N PHE A 82 12.40 2.07 -0.82
CA PHE A 82 12.28 0.75 -0.22
C PHE A 82 13.55 0.45 0.59
N TYR A 83 13.41 0.38 1.91
CA TYR A 83 14.53 0.24 2.83
C TYR A 83 14.48 -1.11 3.54
N LEU A 84 15.39 -2.00 3.15
CA LEU A 84 15.59 -3.30 3.78
C LEU A 84 16.66 -3.16 4.87
N TYR A 85 16.30 -3.48 6.11
CA TYR A 85 17.20 -3.36 7.26
C TYR A 85 17.48 -4.71 7.91
N THR A 86 18.75 -4.95 8.26
CA THR A 86 19.20 -6.00 9.17
C THR A 86 20.13 -5.41 10.22
N THR A 87 20.47 -6.18 11.26
CA THR A 87 21.47 -5.75 12.26
C THR A 87 22.90 -5.70 11.73
N LYS A 88 23.14 -6.20 10.50
CA LYS A 88 24.46 -6.23 9.86
C LYS A 88 24.60 -5.22 8.71
N GLY A 89 23.50 -4.60 8.27
CA GLY A 89 23.52 -3.63 7.18
C GLY A 89 22.12 -3.28 6.69
N HIS A 90 22.07 -2.50 5.62
CA HIS A 90 20.82 -2.08 4.99
C HIS A 90 20.97 -1.95 3.48
N ASN A 91 19.87 -2.14 2.75
CA ASN A 91 19.78 -1.93 1.31
C ASN A 91 18.63 -0.96 1.05
N GLN A 92 18.89 0.04 0.22
CA GLN A 92 17.88 1.01 -0.19
C GLN A 92 17.73 0.98 -1.71
N GLU A 93 16.48 0.90 -2.16
CA GLU A 93 16.12 1.08 -3.56
C GLU A 93 15.11 2.23 -3.67
N ARG A 94 15.35 3.17 -4.59
CA ARG A 94 14.33 4.15 -4.96
C ARG A 94 13.43 3.58 -6.05
N VAL A 95 12.16 3.37 -5.72
CA VAL A 95 11.14 2.87 -6.64
C VAL A 95 10.32 4.07 -7.17
N PRO A 96 10.32 4.35 -8.49
CA PRO A 96 9.47 5.38 -9.06
C PRO A 96 8.01 4.91 -9.10
N PHE A 97 7.06 5.86 -9.07
CA PHE A 97 5.68 5.55 -9.39
C PHE A 97 5.55 5.11 -10.85
N ASP A 98 4.86 4.00 -11.06
CA ASP A 98 4.62 3.39 -12.36
C ASP A 98 3.12 3.47 -12.68
N PRO A 99 2.69 4.48 -13.47
CA PRO A 99 1.28 4.69 -13.75
C PRO A 99 0.70 3.56 -14.60
N GLU A 100 1.47 2.96 -15.51
CA GLU A 100 1.00 1.87 -16.37
C GLU A 100 0.74 0.61 -15.55
N PHE A 101 1.68 0.27 -14.66
CA PHE A 101 1.48 -0.82 -13.70
C PHE A 101 0.28 -0.56 -12.80
N TRP A 102 0.13 0.68 -12.29
CA TRP A 102 -0.98 1.02 -11.40
C TRP A 102 -2.34 0.92 -12.10
N GLU A 103 -2.46 1.38 -13.34
CA GLU A 103 -3.70 1.25 -14.12
C GLU A 103 -4.07 -0.24 -14.38
N GLY A 104 -3.09 -1.14 -14.43
CA GLY A 104 -3.34 -2.58 -14.46
C GLY A 104 -3.82 -3.19 -13.12
N VAL A 105 -3.45 -2.59 -12.00
CA VAL A 105 -3.78 -3.06 -10.64
C VAL A 105 -5.10 -2.47 -10.13
N LYS A 106 -5.35 -1.18 -10.39
CA LYS A 106 -6.50 -0.40 -9.91
C LYS A 106 -7.84 -1.11 -10.14
N PRO A 107 -8.17 -1.66 -11.33
CA PRO A 107 -9.45 -2.34 -11.55
C PRO A 107 -9.66 -3.56 -10.66
N LYS A 108 -8.59 -4.31 -10.36
CA LYS A 108 -8.64 -5.50 -9.49
C LYS A 108 -8.93 -5.10 -8.04
N LEU A 109 -8.32 -4.01 -7.58
CA LEU A 109 -8.58 -3.45 -6.25
C LEU A 109 -10.01 -2.93 -6.13
N VAL A 110 -10.50 -2.21 -7.14
CA VAL A 110 -11.89 -1.73 -7.18
C VAL A 110 -12.86 -2.91 -7.14
N HIS A 111 -12.62 -3.94 -7.97
CA HIS A 111 -13.45 -5.14 -7.97
C HIS A 111 -13.45 -5.83 -6.60
N PHE A 112 -12.27 -6.04 -6.01
CA PHE A 112 -12.15 -6.65 -4.68
C PHE A 112 -12.89 -5.85 -3.61
N PHE A 113 -12.70 -4.53 -3.60
CA PHE A 113 -13.35 -3.65 -2.64
C PHE A 113 -14.87 -3.68 -2.80
N THR A 114 -15.39 -3.45 -4.00
CA THR A 114 -16.84 -3.40 -4.25
C THR A 114 -17.52 -4.74 -4.01
N LYS A 115 -16.85 -5.86 -4.33
CA LYS A 115 -17.47 -7.20 -4.22
C LYS A 115 -17.36 -7.82 -2.83
N TYR A 116 -16.26 -7.61 -2.12
CA TYR A 116 -15.97 -8.33 -0.88
C TYR A 116 -15.88 -7.44 0.36
N VAL A 117 -15.34 -6.22 0.22
CA VAL A 117 -15.10 -5.33 1.36
C VAL A 117 -16.32 -4.45 1.65
N ALA A 118 -16.79 -3.71 0.64
CA ALA A 118 -17.90 -2.76 0.79
C ALA A 118 -19.18 -3.43 1.33
N PRO A 119 -19.62 -4.61 0.84
CA PRO A 119 -20.82 -5.25 1.38
C PRO A 119 -20.67 -5.63 2.85
N ARG A 120 -19.47 -6.05 3.29
CA ARG A 120 -19.22 -6.39 4.70
C ARG A 120 -19.15 -5.16 5.59
N LEU A 121 -18.53 -4.08 5.12
CA LEU A 121 -18.52 -2.81 5.85
C LEU A 121 -19.94 -2.24 5.99
N LEU A 122 -20.76 -2.37 4.97
CA LEU A 122 -22.14 -1.85 4.93
C LEU A 122 -23.18 -2.78 5.55
N CYS A 123 -22.93 -4.09 5.65
CA CYS A 123 -23.81 -5.03 6.38
C CYS A 123 -23.48 -5.14 7.87
N ASN A 124 -22.20 -5.03 8.27
CA ASN A 124 -21.83 -5.03 9.69
C ASN A 124 -22.29 -3.74 10.39
N ALA A 125 -22.41 -2.64 9.64
CA ALA A 125 -23.20 -1.49 10.05
C ALA A 125 -24.66 -1.79 9.71
N ALA A 126 -25.50 -2.18 10.65
CA ALA A 126 -26.93 -2.29 10.41
C ALA A 126 -27.54 -0.91 10.06
N ILE A 127 -27.47 -0.49 8.79
CA ILE A 127 -28.16 0.68 8.24
C ILE A 127 -28.59 0.35 6.80
N CYS A 128 -29.42 -0.69 6.64
CA CYS A 128 -30.36 -0.76 5.53
C CYS A 128 -31.52 0.19 5.84
N ASN A 129 -31.33 1.48 5.63
CA ASN A 129 -32.41 2.45 5.47
C ASN A 129 -32.07 3.32 4.26
N GLU A 130 -33.09 3.77 3.53
CA GLU A 130 -33.06 4.54 2.27
C GLU A 130 -32.04 5.72 2.21
N LYS A 131 -31.55 6.16 3.37
CA LYS A 131 -30.56 7.23 3.57
C LYS A 131 -29.08 6.84 3.33
N THR A 132 -28.73 5.56 3.14
CA THR A 132 -27.33 5.12 2.90
C THR A 132 -26.90 5.07 1.43
N LEU A 133 -27.84 5.11 0.48
CA LEU A 133 -27.56 5.17 -0.96
C LEU A 133 -26.65 6.38 -1.38
N PRO A 134 -26.80 7.57 -0.78
CA PRO A 134 -25.90 8.70 -1.03
C PRO A 134 -24.47 8.49 -0.52
N CYS A 135 -24.27 7.71 0.57
CA CYS A 135 -22.95 7.37 1.09
C CYS A 135 -22.22 6.37 0.17
N LEU A 136 -22.93 5.38 -0.37
CA LEU A 136 -22.42 4.49 -1.41
C LEU A 136 -21.98 5.25 -2.65
N GLN A 137 -22.78 6.22 -3.10
CA GLN A 137 -22.41 7.11 -4.20
C GLN A 137 -21.20 8.00 -3.87
N LYS A 138 -21.06 8.48 -2.63
CA LYS A 138 -19.86 9.22 -2.16
C LYS A 138 -18.61 8.34 -2.12
N ILE A 139 -18.70 7.11 -1.65
CA ILE A 139 -17.59 6.14 -1.66
C ILE A 139 -17.22 5.79 -3.10
N GLN A 140 -18.20 5.52 -3.98
CA GLN A 140 -17.96 5.33 -5.42
C GLN A 140 -17.32 6.55 -6.09
N ARG A 141 -17.64 7.76 -5.62
CA ARG A 141 -17.04 9.02 -6.11
C ARG A 141 -15.62 9.24 -5.56
N CYS A 142 -15.29 8.71 -4.38
CA CYS A 142 -13.92 8.66 -3.86
C CYS A 142 -13.08 7.55 -4.50
N ILE A 143 -13.72 6.48 -4.98
CA ILE A 143 -13.08 5.38 -5.73
C ILE A 143 -12.82 5.77 -7.19
N ARG A 144 -13.61 6.71 -7.74
CA ARG A 144 -13.27 7.42 -8.98
C ARG A 144 -12.16 8.44 -8.69
N PHE A 145 -10.95 7.93 -8.48
CA PHE A 145 -9.71 8.68 -8.71
C PHE A 145 -9.57 8.94 -10.21
#